data_AF-A0A351WSZ5-F1
#
_entry.id   AF-A0A351WSZ5-F1
#
_cell.length_a   1.000
_cell.length_b   1.000
_cell.length_c   1.000
_cell.angle_alpha   90.00
_cell.angle_beta   90.00
_cell.angle_gamma   90.00
#
_symmetry.space_group_name_H-M   'P 1'
#
loop_
_entity.id
_entity.type
_entity.pdbx_description
1 polymer ?
#
loop_
_entity_poly.entity_id
_entity_poly.type
_entity_poly.pdbx_seq_one_letter_code
_entity_poly.pdbx_strand_id
1 'polypeptide(L)'
;MADRERYFKELMDGKRTGWKDRLVVAFLRLASHPYALILRLRALGYRVGLIPSHRLPRPVISVGNITLGGTGKTPTVAWLA
;
A
#
# COMPACT_ATOMS: atom_id res chain seq x y z
N MET A 1 -1.55 -10.19 22.76
CA MET A 1 -1.67 -9.26 21.61
C MET A 1 -0.30 -8.86 21.04
N ALA A 2 0.68 -8.52 21.90
CA ALA A 2 2.04 -8.16 21.49
C ALA A 2 2.79 -9.23 20.65
N ASP A 3 2.61 -10.53 20.97
CA ASP A 3 3.27 -11.61 20.22
C ASP A 3 2.81 -11.73 18.76
N ARG A 4 1.53 -11.44 18.50
CA ARG A 4 0.96 -11.53 17.15
C ARG A 4 1.45 -10.38 16.27
N GLU A 5 1.54 -9.17 16.81
CA GLU A 5 2.12 -8.02 16.10
C GLU A 5 3.61 -8.25 15.80
N ARG A 6 4.36 -8.82 16.75
CA ARG A 6 5.76 -9.18 16.54
C ARG A 6 5.91 -10.24 15.45
N TYR A 7 5.05 -11.27 15.46
CA TYR A 7 5.01 -12.29 14.42
C TYR A 7 4.79 -11.68 13.02
N PHE A 8 3.79 -10.82 12.85
CA PHE A 8 3.53 -10.18 11.56
C PHE A 8 4.68 -9.26 11.12
N LYS A 9 5.30 -8.51 12.03
CA LYS A 9 6.46 -7.67 11.70
C LYS A 9 7.65 -8.50 11.22
N GLU A 10 7.98 -9.59 11.93
CA GLU A 10 9.09 -10.48 11.54
C GLU A 10 8.82 -11.20 10.21
N LEU A 11 7.56 -11.54 9.94
CA LEU A 11 7.11 -12.11 8.66
C LEU A 11 7.27 -11.09 7.52
N MET A 12 6.88 -9.84 7.74
CA MET A 12 6.98 -8.75 6.76
C MET A 12 8.43 -8.32 6.51
N ASP A 13 9.28 -8.33 7.54
CA ASP A 13 10.72 -8.06 7.45
C ASP A 13 11.50 -9.18 6.73
N GLY A 14 10.85 -10.32 6.41
CA GLY A 14 11.49 -11.46 5.77
C GLY A 14 12.48 -12.22 6.66
N LYS A 15 12.51 -11.92 7.97
CA LYS A 15 13.43 -12.54 8.95
C LYS A 15 13.04 -13.98 9.29
N ARG A 16 11.84 -14.43 8.90
CA ARG A 16 11.35 -15.80 9.11
C ARG A 16 10.99 -16.48 7.79
N THR A 17 11.55 -17.67 7.57
CA THR A 17 11.33 -18.48 6.36
C THR A 17 10.85 -19.90 6.67
N GLY A 18 10.17 -20.11 7.79
CA GLY A 18 9.63 -21.42 8.16
C GLY A 18 8.60 -21.93 7.13
N TRP A 19 8.41 -23.24 7.06
CA TRP A 19 7.42 -23.86 6.16
C TRP A 19 5.99 -23.33 6.36
N LYS A 20 5.57 -23.09 7.61
CA LYS A 20 4.29 -22.45 7.96
C LYS A 20 4.21 -21.01 7.45
N ASP A 21 5.30 -20.24 7.58
CA ASP A 21 5.38 -18.86 7.11
C ASP A 21 5.26 -18.79 5.59
N ARG A 22 5.88 -19.73 4.87
CA ARG A 22 5.75 -19.84 3.41
C ARG A 22 4.32 -20.14 2.97
N LEU A 23 3.58 -20.98 3.70
CA LEU A 23 2.16 -21.23 3.42
C LEU A 23 1.32 -19.97 3.64
N VAL A 24 1.55 -19.24 4.73
CA VAL A 24 0.87 -17.97 5.01
C VAL A 24 1.17 -16.93 3.92
N VAL A 25 2.44 -16.76 3.55
CA VAL A 25 2.85 -15.83 2.48
C VAL A 25 2.29 -16.26 1.12
N ALA A 26 2.25 -17.55 0.81
CA ALA A 26 1.64 -18.05 -0.43
C ALA A 26 0.14 -17.72 -0.48
N PHE A 27 -0.58 -17.92 0.62
CA PHE A 27 -1.98 -17.54 0.74
C PHE A 27 -2.17 -16.02 0.59
N LEU A 28 -1.35 -15.21 1.27
CA LEU A 28 -1.39 -13.75 1.15
C LEU A 28 -1.06 -13.26 -0.27
N ARG A 29 -0.12 -13.93 -0.96
CA ARG A 29 0.19 -13.65 -2.38
C ARG A 29 -0.97 -14.01 -3.29
N LEU A 30 -1.67 -15.12 -3.02
CA LEU A 30 -2.86 -15.46 -3.77
C LEU A 30 -3.94 -14.39 -3.57
N ALA A 31 -4.16 -13.97 -2.32
CA ALA A 31 -5.07 -12.87 -1.98
C ALA A 31 -4.65 -11.51 -2.56
N SER A 32 -3.35 -11.29 -2.82
CA SER A 32 -2.88 -10.03 -3.42
C SER A 32 -3.24 -9.90 -4.90
N HIS A 33 -3.47 -11.00 -5.62
CA HIS A 33 -3.85 -10.97 -7.04
C HIS A 33 -5.19 -10.25 -7.29
N PRO A 34 -6.31 -10.63 -6.64
CA PRO A 34 -7.57 -9.90 -6.82
C PRO A 34 -7.47 -8.46 -6.32
N TYR A 35 -6.74 -8.21 -5.23
CA TYR A 35 -6.47 -6.86 -4.75
C TYR A 35 -5.76 -5.99 -5.81
N ALA A 36 -4.69 -6.52 -6.42
CA ALA A 36 -3.95 -5.85 -7.49
C ALA A 36 -4.82 -5.64 -8.73
N LEU A 37 -5.66 -6.60 -9.10
CA LEU A 37 -6.59 -6.48 -10.22
C LEU A 37 -7.59 -5.33 -10.00
N ILE A 38 -8.21 -5.27 -8.82
CA ILE A 38 -9.16 -4.19 -8.46
C ILE A 38 -8.47 -2.83 -8.52
N LEU A 39 -7.26 -2.70 -7.98
CA LEU A 39 -6.48 -1.46 -8.06
C LEU A 39 -6.16 -1.05 -9.48
N ARG A 40 -5.79 -2.00 -10.35
CA ARG A 40 -5.52 -1.74 -11.77
C ARG A 40 -6.78 -1.29 -12.50
N LEU A 41 -7.92 -1.93 -12.25
CA LEU A 41 -9.20 -1.53 -12.82
C LEU A 41 -9.61 -0.12 -12.35
N ARG A 42 -9.42 0.19 -11.07
CA ARG A 42 -9.66 1.53 -10.52
C ARG A 42 -8.75 2.57 -11.19
N ALA A 43 -7.46 2.28 -11.31
CA ALA A 43 -6.50 3.18 -11.98
C ALA A 43 -6.84 3.39 -13.46
N LEU A 44 -7.30 2.34 -14.15
CA LEU A 44 -7.79 2.43 -15.52
C LEU A 44 -9.03 3.33 -15.58
N GLY A 45 -9.99 3.14 -14.67
CA GLY A 45 -11.21 3.97 -14.60
C GLY A 45 -10.92 5.46 -14.44
N TYR A 46 -9.92 5.84 -13.64
CA TYR A 46 -9.46 7.24 -13.58
C TYR A 46 -8.75 7.67 -14.86
N ARG A 47 -7.92 6.80 -15.45
CA ARG A 47 -7.14 7.12 -16.67
C ARG A 47 -8.04 7.39 -17.88
N VAL A 48 -9.11 6.61 -18.04
CA VAL A 48 -10.07 6.77 -19.15
C VAL A 48 -11.20 7.75 -18.83
N GLY A 49 -11.20 8.39 -17.64
CA GLY A 49 -12.21 9.38 -17.26
C GLY A 49 -13.57 8.80 -16.85
N LEU A 50 -13.68 7.48 -16.66
CA LEU A 50 -14.91 6.83 -16.16
C LEU A 50 -15.20 7.21 -14.71
N ILE A 51 -14.17 7.45 -13.90
CA ILE A 51 -14.31 7.90 -12.52
C ILE A 51 -14.15 9.43 -12.49
N PRO A 52 -15.15 10.17 -11.96
CA PRO A 52 -15.09 11.63 -11.93
C PRO A 52 -13.93 12.12 -11.06
N SER A 53 -13.20 13.10 -11.59
CA SER A 53 -12.10 13.78 -10.91
C SER A 53 -12.46 15.26 -10.72
N HIS A 54 -12.37 15.76 -9.49
CA HIS A 54 -12.67 17.16 -9.19
C HIS A 54 -11.43 18.03 -9.32
N ARG A 55 -11.55 19.18 -9.99
CA ARG A 55 -10.49 20.19 -10.07
C ARG A 55 -10.82 21.37 -9.15
N LEU A 56 -9.87 21.71 -8.29
CA LEU A 56 -9.95 22.88 -7.42
C LEU A 56 -9.46 24.14 -8.15
N PRO A 57 -9.94 25.35 -7.77
CA PRO A 57 -9.58 26.61 -8.43
C PRO A 57 -8.15 27.09 -8.13
N ARG A 58 -7.39 26.35 -7.31
CA ARG A 58 -6.00 26.66 -6.94
C ARG A 58 -5.08 25.49 -7.25
N PRO A 59 -3.76 25.70 -7.42
CA PRO A 59 -2.80 24.61 -7.55
C PRO A 59 -2.84 23.68 -6.35
N VAL A 60 -2.82 22.36 -6.59
CA VAL A 60 -2.86 21.32 -5.56
C VAL A 60 -1.69 20.37 -5.75
N ILE A 61 -0.94 20.13 -4.67
CA ILE A 61 0.15 19.15 -4.63
C ILE A 61 -0.30 17.97 -3.75
N SER A 62 -0.25 16.76 -4.29
CA SER A 62 -0.56 15.53 -3.56
C SER A 62 0.73 14.84 -3.12
N VAL A 63 0.94 14.69 -1.82
CA VAL A 63 2.09 13.96 -1.25
C VAL A 63 1.63 12.61 -0.72
N GLY A 64 2.12 11.54 -1.34
CA GLY A 64 1.71 10.16 -1.05
C GLY A 64 2.88 9.18 -1.08
N ASN A 65 2.60 7.90 -0.83
CA ASN A 65 3.58 6.82 -0.93
C ASN A 65 2.89 5.52 -1.36
N ILE A 66 3.65 4.62 -1.98
CA ILE A 66 3.18 3.34 -2.52
C ILE A 66 3.25 2.22 -1.48
N THR A 67 4.21 2.30 -0.54
CA THR A 67 4.42 1.26 0.49
C THR A 67 3.73 1.62 1.82
N LEU A 68 3.38 0.58 2.58
CA LEU A 68 2.87 0.73 3.93
C LEU A 68 4.06 0.96 4.89
N GLY A 69 3.92 1.93 5.80
CA GLY A 69 4.96 2.26 6.78
C GLY A 69 5.30 3.76 6.82
N GLY A 70 6.25 4.10 7.69
CA GLY A 70 6.75 5.47 7.88
C GLY A 70 7.74 5.86 6.77
N THR A 71 7.25 6.19 5.59
CA THR A 71 8.09 6.54 4.42
C THR A 71 8.34 8.03 4.27
N GLY A 72 8.39 8.77 5.38
CA GLY A 72 8.74 10.18 5.37
C GLY A 72 7.69 11.14 4.78
N LYS A 73 6.44 10.71 4.55
CA LYS A 73 5.38 11.61 4.03
C LYS A 73 5.26 12.91 4.85
N THR A 74 5.26 12.79 6.19
CA THR A 74 5.16 13.92 7.11
C THR A 74 6.36 14.88 7.02
N PRO A 75 7.63 14.45 7.13
CA PRO A 75 8.76 15.35 6.93
C PRO A 75 8.84 15.93 5.52
N THR A 76 8.43 15.20 4.47
CA THR A 76 8.36 15.75 3.10
C THR A 76 7.35 16.89 2.98
N VAL A 77 6.17 16.75 3.59
CA VAL A 77 5.18 17.85 3.62
C VAL A 77 5.72 19.04 4.43
N ALA A 78 6.41 18.80 5.54
CA ALA A 78 7.01 19.86 6.33
C ALA A 78 8.12 20.64 5.60
N TRP A 79 8.86 19.98 4.70
CA TRP A 79 9.86 20.63 3.85
C TRP A 79 9.24 21.43 2.68
N LEU A 80 8.07 21.01 2.20
CA LEU A 80 7.38 21.65 1.09
C LEU A 80 6.62 22.93 1.50
N ALA A 81 6.24 23.03 2.78
CA ALA A 81 5.52 24.16 3.38
C ALA A 81 6.44 25.37 3.61
#